data_AF-A0AAD5AGX1-F1
#
_entry.id   AF-A0AAD5AGX1-F1
#
_cell.length_a   1.000
_cell.length_b   1.000
_cell.length_c   1.000
_cell.angle_alpha   90.00
_cell.angle_beta   90.00
_cell.angle_gamma   90.00
#
_symmetry.space_group_name_H-M   'P 1'
#
loop_
_entity.id
_entity.type
_entity.pdbx_description
1 polymer ?
#
loop_
_entity_poly.entity_id
_entity_poly.type
_entity_poly.pdbx_seq_one_letter_code
_entity_poly.pdbx_strand_id
1 'polypeptide(L)'
;SQTVSSLKTVQYIKKMISEDLSTEKSINLLHCLNELGDDSLVEEIQQYLKSGAQSELSPSRWSALVFVLLTSAQNLEEFDLNKYITPDKIRDEILVRVMPVIAASRKAMLYNCGVSDEGCAALASALRSNPSHLRELYLSRNKVRDSGVKCLSAVLENPHCKLEILR
;
A
#
# COMPACT_ATOMS: atom_id res chain seq x y z
N SER A 1 -27.74 11.49 -19.68
CA SER A 1 -27.93 12.52 -18.64
C SER A 1 -27.34 12.12 -17.28
N GLN A 2 -27.48 10.86 -16.83
CA GLN A 2 -26.87 10.37 -15.58
C GLN A 2 -25.33 10.25 -15.62
N THR A 3 -24.74 9.83 -16.74
CA THR A 3 -23.28 9.63 -16.92
C THR A 3 -22.46 10.93 -16.95
N VAL A 4 -23.03 12.04 -17.40
CA VAL A 4 -22.33 13.34 -17.42
C VAL A 4 -22.32 13.98 -16.03
N SER A 5 -23.33 13.67 -15.20
CA SER A 5 -23.44 14.15 -13.83
C SER A 5 -22.46 13.44 -12.90
N SER A 6 -22.29 12.12 -13.05
CA SER A 6 -21.31 11.35 -12.27
C SER A 6 -19.87 11.78 -12.57
N LEU A 7 -19.53 12.03 -13.85
CA LEU A 7 -18.19 12.47 -14.26
C LEU A 7 -17.80 13.82 -13.62
N LYS A 8 -18.74 14.76 -13.55
CA LYS A 8 -18.51 16.07 -12.91
C LYS A 8 -18.32 15.94 -11.40
N THR A 9 -19.07 15.05 -10.76
CA THR A 9 -18.92 14.74 -9.33
C THR A 9 -17.56 14.12 -9.05
N VAL A 10 -17.12 13.16 -9.87
CA VAL A 10 -15.78 12.56 -9.77
C VAL A 10 -14.69 13.62 -9.91
N GLN A 11 -14.75 14.46 -10.95
CA GLN A 11 -13.77 15.53 -11.17
C GLN A 11 -13.72 16.54 -10.03
N TYR A 12 -14.88 16.87 -9.45
CA TYR A 12 -14.96 17.74 -8.29
C TYR A 12 -14.31 17.10 -7.06
N ILE A 13 -14.60 15.83 -6.79
CA ILE A 13 -14.00 15.10 -5.67
C ILE A 13 -12.48 15.01 -5.83
N LYS A 14 -11.98 14.73 -7.05
CA LYS A 14 -10.55 14.71 -7.38
C LYS A 14 -9.88 16.06 -7.12
N LYS A 15 -10.50 17.14 -7.58
CA LYS A 15 -10.02 18.51 -7.34
C LYS A 15 -9.93 18.80 -5.84
N MET A 16 -10.94 18.43 -5.06
CA MET A 16 -10.91 18.62 -3.62
C MET A 16 -9.74 17.85 -2.99
N ILE A 17 -9.54 16.57 -3.33
CA ILE A 17 -8.40 15.78 -2.79
C ILE A 17 -7.04 16.43 -3.09
N SER A 18 -6.89 17.09 -4.24
CA SER A 18 -5.64 17.79 -4.62
C SER A 18 -5.36 19.06 -3.80
N GLU A 19 -6.36 19.64 -3.15
CA GLU A 19 -6.29 20.90 -2.38
C GLU A 19 -5.95 20.68 -0.88
N ASP A 20 -5.34 19.54 -0.52
CA ASP A 20 -4.82 19.23 0.82
C ASP A 20 -5.87 19.27 1.95
N LEU A 21 -6.95 18.48 1.78
CA LEU A 21 -8.01 18.36 2.78
C LEU A 21 -7.60 17.58 4.04
N SER A 22 -8.29 17.84 5.14
CA SER A 22 -8.16 17.06 6.38
C SER A 22 -8.41 15.57 6.12
N THR A 23 -7.71 14.71 6.85
CA THR A 23 -7.75 13.24 6.72
C THR A 23 -9.17 12.69 6.67
N GLU A 24 -10.07 13.19 7.52
CA GLU A 24 -11.47 12.78 7.59
C GLU A 24 -12.25 13.13 6.30
N LYS A 25 -12.02 14.30 5.72
CA LYS A 25 -12.68 14.70 4.48
C LYS A 25 -12.12 13.95 3.28
N SER A 26 -10.82 13.68 3.26
CA SER A 26 -10.21 12.82 2.25
C SER A 26 -10.78 11.40 2.30
N ILE A 27 -10.91 10.79 3.49
CA ILE A 27 -11.52 9.47 3.67
C ILE A 27 -12.98 9.44 3.17
N ASN A 28 -13.78 10.45 3.53
CA ASN A 28 -15.19 10.51 3.11
C ASN A 28 -15.34 10.65 1.59
N LEU A 29 -14.48 11.45 0.97
CA LEU A 29 -14.46 11.65 -0.48
C LEU A 29 -13.97 10.41 -1.24
N LEU A 30 -13.00 9.68 -0.67
CA LEU A 30 -12.54 8.39 -1.19
C LEU A 30 -13.63 7.32 -1.14
N HIS A 31 -14.37 7.28 -0.03
CA HIS A 31 -15.52 6.40 0.12
C HIS A 31 -16.59 6.71 -0.95
N CYS A 32 -16.86 7.99 -1.21
CA CYS A 32 -17.79 8.38 -2.27
C CYS A 32 -17.33 7.94 -3.68
N LEU A 33 -16.02 8.00 -3.98
CA LEU A 33 -15.49 7.54 -5.26
C LEU A 33 -15.53 6.01 -5.39
N ASN A 34 -15.30 5.29 -4.29
CA ASN A 34 -15.37 3.84 -4.27
C ASN A 34 -16.81 3.32 -4.52
N GLU A 35 -17.81 3.94 -3.89
CA GLU A 35 -19.24 3.65 -4.14
C GLU A 35 -19.67 3.94 -5.59
N LEU A 36 -18.94 4.81 -6.30
CA LEU A 36 -19.18 5.14 -7.70
C LEU A 36 -18.47 4.19 -8.68
N GLY A 37 -17.64 3.25 -8.19
CA GLY A 37 -16.93 2.27 -9.01
C GLY A 37 -15.85 2.86 -9.91
N ASP A 38 -15.22 3.97 -9.51
CA ASP A 38 -14.25 4.70 -10.32
C ASP A 38 -12.81 4.50 -9.83
N ASP A 39 -12.10 3.55 -10.46
CA ASP A 39 -10.69 3.24 -10.20
C ASP A 39 -9.71 4.33 -10.71
N SER A 40 -10.19 5.32 -11.46
CA SER A 40 -9.33 6.35 -12.08
C SER A 40 -8.58 7.21 -11.06
N LEU A 41 -9.03 7.23 -9.81
CA LEU A 41 -8.29 7.89 -8.74
C LEU A 41 -7.02 7.11 -8.35
N VAL A 42 -7.07 5.78 -8.35
CA VAL A 42 -5.89 4.95 -8.09
C VAL A 42 -4.85 5.18 -9.19
N GLU A 43 -5.30 5.23 -10.45
CA GLU A 43 -4.43 5.52 -11.60
C GLU A 43 -3.83 6.94 -11.53
N GLU A 44 -4.60 7.94 -11.11
CA GLU A 44 -4.15 9.32 -10.97
C GLU A 44 -3.15 9.48 -9.82
N ILE A 45 -3.39 8.83 -8.68
CA ILE A 45 -2.42 8.77 -7.56
C ILE A 45 -1.13 8.08 -8.03
N GLN A 46 -1.23 6.96 -8.76
CA GLN A 46 -0.07 6.27 -9.32
C GLN A 46 0.73 7.14 -10.32
N GLN A 47 0.04 7.86 -11.21
CA GLN A 47 0.69 8.76 -12.17
C GLN A 47 1.38 9.95 -11.47
N TYR A 48 0.72 10.54 -10.47
CA TYR A 48 1.31 11.61 -9.65
C TYR A 48 2.59 11.12 -8.95
N LEU A 49 2.58 9.92 -8.37
CA LEU A 49 3.73 9.33 -7.69
C LEU A 49 4.91 9.03 -8.62
N LYS A 50 4.63 8.54 -9.83
CA LYS A 50 5.66 8.26 -10.85
C LYS A 50 6.29 9.52 -11.42
N SER A 51 5.56 10.64 -11.46
CA SER A 51 6.03 11.89 -12.07
C SER A 51 7.18 12.56 -11.32
N GLY A 52 7.47 12.16 -10.08
CA GLY A 52 8.54 12.75 -9.27
C GLY A 52 8.29 14.23 -8.92
N ALA A 53 7.11 14.77 -9.23
CA ALA A 53 6.72 16.13 -8.95
C ALA A 53 6.37 16.28 -7.46
N GLN A 54 7.44 16.55 -6.70
CA GLN A 54 7.47 17.06 -5.32
C GLN A 54 7.40 15.99 -4.22
N SER A 55 8.30 16.17 -3.24
CA SER A 55 8.37 15.61 -1.88
C SER A 55 7.45 14.43 -1.53
N GLU A 56 8.06 13.37 -0.98
CA GLU A 56 7.45 12.29 -0.20
C GLU A 56 5.98 12.56 0.20
N LEU A 57 5.07 11.67 -0.21
CA LEU A 57 3.66 11.75 0.17
C LEU A 57 3.52 12.08 1.65
N SER A 58 2.71 13.08 1.98
CA SER A 58 2.40 13.39 3.37
C SER A 58 1.78 12.16 4.05
N PRO A 59 1.93 12.03 5.38
CA PRO A 59 1.32 10.94 6.14
C PRO A 59 -0.18 10.74 5.85
N SER A 60 -0.93 11.83 5.65
CA SER A 60 -2.36 11.80 5.33
C SER A 60 -2.64 11.20 3.95
N ARG A 61 -1.81 11.48 2.94
CA ARG A 61 -1.94 10.90 1.60
C ARG A 61 -1.63 9.41 1.57
N TRP A 62 -0.66 8.96 2.36
CA TRP A 62 -0.42 7.52 2.55
C TRP A 62 -1.62 6.82 3.20
N SER A 63 -2.20 7.41 4.24
CA SER A 63 -3.40 6.87 4.88
C SER A 63 -4.59 6.79 3.91
N ALA A 64 -4.77 7.81 3.07
CA ALA A 64 -5.77 7.83 2.01
C ALA A 64 -5.56 6.68 1.00
N LEU A 65 -4.33 6.50 0.50
CA LEU A 65 -4.01 5.42 -0.43
C LEU A 65 -4.28 4.04 0.18
N VAL A 66 -3.84 3.83 1.43
CA VAL A 66 -4.09 2.58 2.16
C VAL A 66 -5.58 2.31 2.31
N PHE A 67 -6.36 3.32 2.68
CA PHE A 67 -7.81 3.20 2.78
C PHE A 67 -8.45 2.80 1.45
N VAL A 68 -8.07 3.44 0.35
CA VAL A 68 -8.59 3.11 -0.99
C VAL A 68 -8.27 1.66 -1.34
N LEU A 69 -7.00 1.26 -1.22
CA LEU A 69 -6.57 -0.09 -1.59
C LEU A 69 -7.25 -1.19 -0.77
N LEU A 70 -7.62 -0.89 0.48
CA LEU A 70 -8.36 -1.82 1.34
C LEU A 70 -9.87 -1.82 1.10
N THR A 71 -10.43 -0.73 0.59
CA THR A 71 -11.88 -0.60 0.40
C THR A 71 -12.34 -0.88 -1.03
N SER A 72 -11.45 -0.78 -2.02
CA SER A 72 -11.76 -1.00 -3.43
C SER A 72 -11.77 -2.47 -3.85
N ALA A 73 -11.11 -3.36 -3.12
CA ALA A 73 -11.02 -4.77 -3.46
C ALA A 73 -11.47 -5.67 -2.32
N GLN A 74 -12.49 -6.51 -2.56
CA GLN A 74 -12.87 -7.58 -1.62
C GLN A 74 -11.76 -8.63 -1.46
N ASN A 75 -10.84 -8.73 -2.42
CA ASN A 75 -9.61 -9.55 -2.36
C ASN A 75 -8.51 -8.86 -3.18
N LEU A 76 -7.52 -8.27 -2.50
CA LEU A 76 -6.39 -7.62 -3.16
C LEU A 76 -5.40 -8.70 -3.63
N GLU A 77 -5.39 -9.01 -4.93
CA GLU A 77 -4.54 -10.09 -5.45
C GLU A 77 -3.05 -9.72 -5.37
N GLU A 78 -2.70 -8.50 -5.77
CA GLU A 78 -1.32 -8.02 -5.80
C GLU A 78 -1.22 -6.58 -5.32
N PHE A 79 -0.28 -6.36 -4.39
CA PHE A 79 0.21 -5.04 -4.04
C PHE A 79 1.67 -4.91 -4.46
N ASP A 80 1.95 -3.98 -5.35
CA ASP A 80 3.32 -3.67 -5.79
C ASP A 80 3.71 -2.28 -5.32
N LEU A 81 4.52 -2.24 -4.26
CA LEU A 81 4.95 -0.98 -3.66
C LEU A 81 5.83 -0.19 -4.63
N ASN A 82 6.54 -0.86 -5.56
CA ASN A 82 7.38 -0.22 -6.58
C ASN A 82 6.60 0.72 -7.48
N LYS A 83 5.28 0.55 -7.61
CA LYS A 83 4.42 1.45 -8.39
C LYS A 83 4.27 2.82 -7.75
N TYR A 84 4.58 2.95 -6.45
CA TYR A 84 4.28 4.13 -5.63
C TYR A 84 5.52 4.85 -5.11
N ILE A 85 6.70 4.30 -5.35
CA ILE A 85 7.95 4.72 -4.71
C ILE A 85 9.10 4.79 -5.73
N THR A 86 10.16 5.49 -5.37
CA THR A 86 11.45 5.40 -6.08
C THR A 86 12.48 4.65 -5.23
N PRO A 87 13.36 3.82 -5.84
CA PRO A 87 14.21 2.86 -5.12
C PRO A 87 15.19 3.37 -4.04
N ASP A 88 15.36 4.69 -3.88
CA ASP A 88 16.41 5.26 -3.02
C ASP A 88 15.88 6.13 -1.88
N LYS A 89 14.55 6.21 -1.71
CA LYS A 89 13.91 7.20 -0.81
C LYS A 89 13.03 6.61 0.28
N ILE A 90 12.99 5.29 0.44
CA ILE A 90 12.07 4.69 1.41
C ILE A 90 12.72 4.54 2.78
N ARG A 91 11.95 4.98 3.77
CA ARG A 91 12.15 4.72 5.19
C ARG A 91 11.17 3.64 5.61
N ASP A 92 11.53 2.82 6.59
CA ASP A 92 10.65 1.80 7.17
C ASP A 92 9.30 2.36 7.64
N GLU A 93 9.23 3.66 7.92
CA GLU A 93 8.01 4.41 8.18
C GLU A 93 6.93 4.25 7.09
N ILE A 94 7.30 4.26 5.82
CA ILE A 94 6.35 4.07 4.71
C ILE A 94 5.87 2.61 4.70
N LEU A 95 6.78 1.66 4.89
CA LEU A 95 6.46 0.23 4.93
C LEU A 95 5.44 -0.07 6.05
N VAL A 96 5.62 0.53 7.23
CA VAL A 96 4.70 0.40 8.35
C VAL A 96 3.31 0.95 8.01
N ARG A 97 3.23 2.07 7.27
CA ARG A 97 1.94 2.67 6.85
C ARG A 97 1.17 1.76 5.91
N VAL A 98 1.85 1.11 4.95
CA VAL A 98 1.21 0.23 3.96
C VAL A 98 1.06 -1.21 4.44
N MET A 99 1.49 -1.53 5.67
CA MET A 99 1.41 -2.88 6.23
C MET A 99 0.01 -3.50 6.18
N PRO A 100 -1.10 -2.78 6.46
CA PRO A 100 -2.43 -3.35 6.34
C PRO A 100 -2.74 -3.84 4.92
N VAL A 101 -2.30 -3.11 3.90
CA VAL A 101 -2.47 -3.47 2.49
C VAL A 101 -1.65 -4.72 2.16
N ILE A 102 -0.41 -4.77 2.63
CA ILE A 102 0.47 -5.94 2.45
C ILE A 102 -0.18 -7.18 3.08
N ALA A 103 -0.66 -7.09 4.32
CA ALA A 103 -1.28 -8.21 5.03
C ALA A 103 -2.60 -8.68 4.38
N ALA A 104 -3.36 -7.75 3.78
CA ALA A 104 -4.60 -8.03 3.07
C ALA A 104 -4.39 -8.57 1.65
N SER A 105 -3.20 -8.39 1.07
CA SER A 105 -2.86 -8.84 -0.29
C SER A 105 -2.53 -10.32 -0.33
N ARG A 106 -2.82 -11.00 -1.44
CA ARG A 106 -2.29 -12.36 -1.69
C ARG A 106 -0.80 -12.33 -2.05
N LYS A 107 -0.38 -11.32 -2.82
CA LYS A 107 0.99 -11.12 -3.29
C LYS A 107 1.50 -9.71 -2.98
N ALA A 108 2.71 -9.59 -2.47
CA ALA A 108 3.36 -8.31 -2.20
C ALA A 108 4.74 -8.22 -2.86
N MET A 109 4.92 -7.23 -3.73
CA MET A 109 6.18 -6.92 -4.40
C MET A 109 6.85 -5.73 -3.70
N LEU A 110 7.92 -6.02 -2.95
CA LEU A 110 8.72 -5.05 -2.19
C LEU A 110 10.18 -5.05 -2.65
N TYR A 111 10.45 -5.43 -3.89
CA TYR A 111 11.78 -5.44 -4.48
C TYR A 111 12.44 -4.06 -4.44
N ASN A 112 13.71 -3.95 -4.05
CA ASN A 112 14.46 -2.68 -4.07
C ASN A 112 13.70 -1.49 -3.43
N CYS A 113 12.94 -1.77 -2.36
CA CYS A 113 12.14 -0.81 -1.62
C CYS A 113 12.88 -0.27 -0.38
N GLY A 114 14.19 -0.44 -0.30
CA GLY A 114 14.99 0.02 0.84
C GLY A 114 14.65 -0.64 2.19
N VAL A 115 13.97 -1.80 2.19
CA VAL A 115 13.57 -2.51 3.42
C VAL A 115 14.81 -2.87 4.25
N SER A 116 14.82 -2.47 5.52
CA SER A 116 15.86 -2.77 6.50
C SER A 116 15.52 -4.00 7.35
N ASP A 117 16.36 -4.31 8.34
CA ASP A 117 16.05 -5.33 9.33
C ASP A 117 14.85 -4.94 10.22
N GLU A 118 14.70 -3.65 10.53
CA GLU A 118 13.55 -3.11 11.24
C GLU A 118 12.26 -3.28 10.42
N GLY A 119 12.34 -3.03 9.11
CA GLY A 119 11.25 -3.31 8.18
C GLY A 119 10.88 -4.79 8.13
N CYS A 120 11.87 -5.69 8.13
CA CYS A 120 11.66 -7.13 8.24
C CYS A 120 10.99 -7.55 9.57
N ALA A 121 11.35 -6.92 10.69
CA ALA A 121 10.72 -7.18 11.97
C ALA A 121 9.23 -6.76 11.95
N ALA A 122 8.91 -5.63 11.32
CA ALA A 122 7.53 -5.17 11.13
C ALA A 122 6.72 -6.14 10.24
N LEU A 123 7.29 -6.56 9.10
CA LEU A 123 6.70 -7.57 8.22
C LEU A 123 6.46 -8.89 8.97
N ALA A 124 7.44 -9.34 9.76
CA ALA A 124 7.33 -10.55 10.54
C ALA A 124 6.21 -10.47 11.59
N SER A 125 6.03 -9.30 12.21
CA SER A 125 4.91 -9.05 13.13
C SER A 125 3.56 -9.16 12.42
N ALA A 126 3.43 -8.52 11.25
CA ALA A 126 2.20 -8.54 10.46
C ALA A 126 1.84 -9.94 9.94
N LEU A 127 2.84 -10.74 9.55
CA LEU A 127 2.63 -12.13 9.12
C LEU A 127 2.21 -13.06 10.26
N ARG A 128 2.60 -12.75 11.50
CA ARG A 128 2.14 -13.48 12.68
C ARG A 128 0.74 -13.06 13.11
N SER A 129 0.32 -11.83 12.83
CA SER A 129 -1.05 -11.40 13.10
C SER A 129 -2.01 -12.08 12.12
N ASN A 130 -2.95 -12.86 12.67
CA ASN A 130 -4.01 -13.54 11.91
C ASN A 130 -5.27 -12.65 11.90
N PRO A 131 -6.00 -12.54 10.76
CA PRO A 131 -5.77 -13.22 9.48
C PRO A 131 -4.80 -12.47 8.56
N SER A 132 -3.89 -13.22 7.92
CA SER A 132 -3.12 -12.72 6.77
C SER A 132 -3.52 -13.49 5.49
N HIS A 133 -3.76 -12.72 4.42
CA HIS A 133 -4.01 -13.27 3.08
C HIS A 133 -2.72 -13.47 2.29
N LEU A 134 -1.59 -12.96 2.79
CA LEU A 134 -0.32 -13.03 2.08
C LEU A 134 0.14 -14.47 1.88
N ARG A 135 0.47 -14.79 0.63
CA ARG A 135 1.03 -16.07 0.18
C ARG A 135 2.39 -15.87 -0.47
N GLU A 136 2.62 -14.73 -1.12
CA GLU A 136 3.85 -14.48 -1.85
C GLU A 136 4.46 -13.13 -1.47
N LEU A 137 5.71 -13.12 -1.01
CA LEU A 137 6.44 -11.91 -0.61
C LEU A 137 7.80 -11.84 -1.31
N TYR A 138 8.06 -10.74 -2.02
CA TYR A 138 9.30 -10.50 -2.76
C TYR A 138 10.04 -9.30 -2.16
N LEU A 139 11.22 -9.56 -1.61
CA LEU A 139 12.12 -8.64 -0.90
C LEU A 139 13.51 -8.56 -1.54
N SER A 140 13.74 -9.14 -2.72
CA SER A 140 15.06 -9.10 -3.34
C SER A 140 15.57 -7.66 -3.56
N ARG A 141 16.90 -7.47 -3.52
CA ARG A 141 17.57 -6.17 -3.62
C ARG A 141 17.22 -5.15 -2.52
N ASN A 142 16.82 -5.61 -1.33
CA ASN A 142 16.71 -4.77 -0.14
C ASN A 142 17.96 -4.82 0.75
N LYS A 143 17.97 -4.03 1.84
CA LYS A 143 19.07 -3.94 2.80
C LYS A 143 18.88 -4.92 3.98
N VAL A 144 18.35 -6.10 3.68
CA VAL A 144 18.08 -7.15 4.66
C VAL A 144 19.39 -7.84 5.03
N ARG A 145 19.74 -7.84 6.31
CA ARG A 145 20.91 -8.55 6.86
C ARG A 145 20.44 -9.77 7.67
N ASP A 146 21.38 -10.41 8.35
CA ASP A 146 21.13 -11.62 9.14
C ASP A 146 20.01 -11.45 10.17
N SER A 147 19.88 -10.28 10.79
CA SER A 147 18.80 -9.96 11.73
C SER A 147 17.43 -10.01 11.07
N GLY A 148 17.25 -9.35 9.94
CA GLY A 148 16.00 -9.36 9.18
C GLY A 148 15.65 -10.75 8.66
N VAL A 149 16.65 -11.49 8.15
CA VAL A 149 16.47 -12.90 7.74
C VAL A 149 16.00 -13.75 8.91
N LYS A 150 16.64 -13.64 10.08
CA LYS A 150 16.24 -14.38 11.29
C LYS A 150 14.81 -14.05 11.72
N CYS A 151 14.41 -12.78 11.66
CA CYS A 151 13.04 -12.37 11.98
C CYS A 151 12.01 -13.01 11.04
N LEU A 152 12.29 -13.07 9.74
CA LEU A 152 11.40 -13.67 8.75
C LEU A 152 11.40 -15.21 8.83
N SER A 153 12.55 -15.85 9.03
CA SER A 153 12.63 -17.31 9.20
C SER A 153 11.82 -17.81 10.39
N ALA A 154 11.85 -17.09 11.52
CA ALA A 154 11.04 -17.42 12.70
C ALA A 154 9.52 -17.38 12.42
N VAL A 155 9.08 -16.62 11.41
CA VAL A 155 7.68 -16.63 10.97
C VAL A 155 7.38 -17.90 10.17
N LEU A 156 8.30 -18.33 9.30
CA LEU A 156 8.13 -19.55 8.50
C LEU A 156 8.10 -20.82 9.35
N GLU A 157 8.75 -20.80 10.52
CA GLU A 157 8.67 -21.87 11.51
C GLU A 157 7.30 -21.94 12.22
N ASN A 158 6.48 -20.90 12.13
CA ASN A 158 5.14 -20.90 12.71
C ASN A 158 4.21 -21.79 11.87
N PRO A 159 3.58 -22.83 12.46
CA PRO A 159 2.69 -23.74 11.71
C PRO A 159 1.42 -23.06 11.18
N HIS A 160 1.09 -21.86 11.68
CA HIS A 160 -0.03 -21.05 11.19
C HIS A 160 0.40 -20.05 10.10
N CYS A 161 1.69 -19.98 9.76
CA CYS A 161 2.15 -19.19 8.64
C CYS A 161 1.57 -19.76 7.35
N LYS A 162 1.00 -18.88 6.54
CA LYS A 162 0.42 -19.24 5.24
C LYS A 162 1.29 -18.78 4.07
N LEU A 163 2.48 -18.24 4.34
CA LEU A 163 3.37 -17.77 3.28
C LEU A 163 3.94 -18.97 2.50
N GLU A 164 3.71 -18.98 1.20
CA GLU A 164 4.12 -20.04 0.28
C GLU A 164 5.44 -19.68 -0.41
N ILE A 165 5.66 -18.39 -0.69
CA ILE A 165 6.84 -17.88 -1.39
C ILE A 165 7.45 -16.70 -0.62
N LEU A 166 8.76 -16.79 -0.36
CA LEU A 166 9.61 -15.70 0.11
C LEU A 166 10.84 -15.62 -0.80
N ARG A 167 11.09 -14.48 -1.46
CA ARG A 167 12.20 -14.28 -2.42
C ARG A 167 12.87 -12.93 -2.27
#